data_AF-A0AAE8HXE4-F1
#
_entry.id   AF-A0AAE8HXE4-F1
#
_cell.length_a   1.000
_cell.length_b   1.000
_cell.length_c   1.000
_cell.angle_alpha   90.00
_cell.angle_beta   90.00
_cell.angle_gamma   90.00
#
_symmetry.space_group_name_H-M   'P 1'
#
loop_
_entity.id
_entity.type
_entity.pdbx_description
1 polymer ?
#
loop_
_entity_poly.entity_id
_entity_poly.type
_entity_poly.pdbx_seq_one_letter_code
_entity_poly.pdbx_strand_id
1 'polypeptide(L)'
;MATMTISLPDPMKEWIEAQIRQGDFASTSDYVRDLVRRDRERRAHPELTLEDLRRIVDDARASGPSRRKVPEILARAKKHAQADQMPDE
;
A
#
# COMPACT_ATOMS: atom_id res chain seq x y z
N MET A 1 -11.16 -25.29 5.75
CA MET A 1 -11.43 -23.90 6.19
C MET A 1 -11.23 -23.84 7.68
N ALA A 2 -10.52 -22.85 8.20
CA ALA A 2 -10.44 -22.60 9.64
C ALA A 2 -11.68 -21.79 10.06
N THR A 3 -12.30 -22.15 11.18
CA THR A 3 -13.46 -21.45 11.74
C THR A 3 -12.99 -20.56 12.88
N MET A 4 -13.40 -19.29 12.89
CA MET A 4 -13.09 -18.33 13.94
C MET A 4 -14.36 -17.58 14.35
N THR A 5 -14.73 -17.65 15.62
CA THR A 5 -15.90 -16.94 16.17
C THR A 5 -15.47 -15.59 16.72
N ILE A 6 -16.18 -14.52 16.33
CA ILE A 6 -15.87 -13.15 16.74
C ILE A 6 -17.16 -12.52 17.27
N SER A 7 -17.10 -11.91 18.45
CA SER A 7 -18.19 -11.09 18.98
C SER A 7 -17.95 -9.63 18.61
N LEU A 8 -18.98 -8.99 18.05
CA LEU A 8 -18.95 -7.59 17.63
C LEU A 8 -20.10 -6.84 18.30
N PRO A 9 -19.92 -5.57 18.69
CA PRO A 9 -21.02 -4.72 19.15
C PRO A 9 -22.10 -4.55 18.06
N ASP A 10 -23.35 -4.34 18.48
CA ASP A 10 -24.49 -4.19 17.57
C ASP A 10 -24.28 -3.14 16.46
N PRO A 11 -23.69 -1.95 16.74
CA PRO A 11 -23.44 -0.96 15.68
C PRO A 11 -22.49 -1.46 14.58
N MET A 12 -21.51 -2.30 14.91
CA MET A 12 -20.60 -2.87 13.92
C MET A 12 -21.29 -3.93 13.08
N LYS A 13 -22.16 -4.75 13.71
CA LYS A 13 -22.96 -5.74 13.01
C LYS A 13 -23.87 -5.07 11.98
N GLU A 14 -24.62 -4.05 12.38
CA GLU A 14 -25.52 -3.30 11.49
C GLU A 14 -24.78 -2.67 10.31
N TRP A 15 -23.58 -2.14 10.57
CA TRP A 15 -22.75 -1.57 9.51
C TRP A 15 -22.29 -2.63 8.51
N ILE A 16 -21.84 -3.82 8.97
CA ILE A 16 -21.45 -4.92 8.08
C ILE A 16 -22.66 -5.42 7.27
N GLU A 17 -23.83 -5.55 7.89
CA GLU A 17 -25.07 -5.92 7.19
C GLU A 17 -25.45 -4.90 6.12
N ALA A 18 -25.21 -3.60 6.36
CA ALA A 18 -25.40 -2.57 5.34
C ALA A 18 -24.44 -2.74 4.14
N GLN A 19 -23.17 -3.12 4.38
CA GLN A 19 -22.22 -3.40 3.30
C GLN A 19 -22.64 -4.62 2.46
N ILE A 20 -23.16 -5.67 3.11
CA ILE A 20 -23.69 -6.85 2.42
C ILE A 20 -24.91 -6.49 1.56
N ARG A 21 -25.82 -5.64 2.07
CA ARG A 21 -27.00 -5.18 1.31
C ARG A 21 -26.65 -4.33 0.08
N GLN A 22 -25.50 -3.68 0.07
CA GLN A 22 -25.02 -2.93 -1.11
C GLN A 22 -24.59 -3.86 -2.26
N GLY A 23 -24.49 -5.18 -2.02
CA GLY A 23 -24.21 -6.19 -3.02
C GLY A 23 -22.73 -6.51 -3.19
N ASP A 24 -21.84 -5.81 -2.48
CA ASP A 24 -20.39 -5.99 -2.56
C ASP A 24 -19.91 -7.27 -1.88
N PHE A 25 -20.70 -7.85 -0.97
CA PHE A 25 -20.34 -9.04 -0.20
C PHE A 25 -21.53 -9.99 -0.06
N ALA A 26 -21.29 -11.29 -0.21
CA ALA A 26 -22.33 -12.33 -0.09
C ALA A 26 -22.62 -12.74 1.37
N SER A 27 -21.68 -12.49 2.29
CA SER A 27 -21.82 -12.83 3.70
C SER A 27 -20.89 -12.01 4.60
N THR A 28 -21.13 -12.02 5.91
CA THR A 28 -20.24 -11.44 6.92
C THR A 28 -18.84 -12.06 6.86
N SER A 29 -18.77 -13.37 6.64
CA SER A 29 -17.50 -14.10 6.52
C SER A 29 -16.69 -13.64 5.29
N ASP A 30 -17.37 -13.30 4.19
CA ASP A 30 -16.71 -12.77 3.00
C ASP A 30 -16.20 -11.35 3.22
N TYR A 31 -17.01 -10.50 3.87
CA TYR A 31 -16.59 -9.16 4.27
C TYR A 31 -15.33 -9.20 5.16
N VAL A 32 -15.33 -10.04 6.20
CA VAL A 32 -14.20 -10.17 7.12
C VAL A 32 -12.96 -10.73 6.41
N ARG A 33 -13.12 -11.71 5.51
CA ARG A 33 -11.99 -12.25 4.74
C ARG A 33 -11.35 -11.18 3.85
N ASP A 34 -12.17 -10.37 3.20
CA ASP A 34 -11.67 -9.26 2.39
C ASP A 34 -10.99 -8.18 3.25
N LEU A 35 -11.53 -7.88 4.43
CA LEU A 35 -10.91 -6.96 5.38
C LEU A 35 -9.52 -7.43 5.82
N VAL A 36 -9.36 -8.72 6.14
CA VAL A 36 -8.07 -9.32 6.50
C VAL A 36 -7.09 -9.29 5.33
N ARG A 37 -7.56 -9.57 4.10
CA ARG A 37 -6.74 -9.47 2.89
C ARG A 37 -6.21 -8.05 2.69
N ARG A 38 -7.10 -7.04 2.73
CA ARG A 38 -6.73 -5.62 2.62
C ARG A 38 -5.79 -5.20 3.74
N ASP A 39 -5.98 -5.70 4.97
CA ASP A 39 -5.07 -5.40 6.08
C ASP A 39 -3.68 -5.97 5.84
N ARG A 40 -3.59 -7.21 5.34
CA ARG A 40 -2.32 -7.83 4.98
C ARG A 40 -1.62 -7.08 3.86
N GLU A 41 -2.36 -6.66 2.83
CA GLU A 41 -1.84 -5.86 1.72
C GLU A 41 -1.32 -4.51 2.20
N ARG A 42 -2.09 -3.77 3.01
CA ARG A 42 -1.66 -2.49 3.61
C ARG A 42 -0.43 -2.63 4.49
N ARG A 43 -0.29 -3.73 5.23
CA ARG A 43 0.89 -3.98 6.08
C ARG A 43 2.11 -4.45 5.29
N ALA A 44 1.90 -5.22 4.22
CA ALA A 44 2.98 -5.70 3.35
C ALA A 44 3.52 -4.60 2.43
N HIS A 45 2.64 -3.70 2.00
CA HIS A 45 2.96 -2.51 1.23
C HIS A 45 2.41 -1.30 1.97
N PRO A 46 3.11 -0.81 3.02
CA PRO A 46 2.70 0.42 3.67
C PRO A 46 2.66 1.51 2.60
N GLU A 47 1.45 1.92 2.23
CA GLU A 47 1.24 3.10 1.40
C GLU A 47 1.92 4.26 2.12
N LEU A 48 2.67 5.07 1.38
CA LEU A 48 3.27 6.28 1.93
C LEU A 48 2.14 7.12 2.53
N THR A 49 2.23 7.39 3.83
CA THR A 49 1.25 8.25 4.48
C THR A 49 1.35 9.65 3.87
N LEU A 50 0.30 10.47 4.06
CA LEU A 50 0.35 11.88 3.65
C LEU A 50 1.55 12.62 4.28
N GLU A 51 1.95 12.23 5.49
CA GLU A 51 3.10 12.79 6.18
C GLU A 51 4.43 12.33 5.56
N ASP A 52 4.54 11.05 5.18
CA ASP A 52 5.70 10.55 4.44
C ASP A 52 5.87 11.27 3.10
N LEU A 53 4.76 11.46 2.36
CA LEU A 53 4.77 12.20 1.10
C LEU A 53 5.20 13.66 1.29
N ARG A 54 4.71 14.32 2.35
CA ARG A 54 5.12 15.70 2.69
C ARG A 54 6.61 15.78 2.96
N ARG A 55 7.14 14.87 3.78
CA ARG A 55 8.59 14.81 4.07
C ARG A 55 9.41 14.62 2.80
N ILE A 56 9.03 13.69 1.93
CA ILE A 56 9.72 13.46 0.64
C ILE A 56 9.75 14.74 -0.22
N VAL A 57 8.64 15.48 -0.26
CA VAL A 57 8.56 16.75 -1.01
C VAL A 57 9.43 17.82 -0.37
N ASP A 58 9.45 17.93 0.95
CA ASP A 58 10.28 18.90 1.67
C ASP A 58 11.77 18.62 1.48
N ASP A 59 12.19 17.36 1.59
CA ASP A 59 13.56 16.93 1.32
C ASP A 59 13.98 17.23 -0.13
N ALA A 60 13.09 16.94 -1.10
CA ALA A 60 13.32 17.25 -2.50
C ALA A 60 13.48 18.77 -2.75
N ARG A 61 12.65 19.59 -2.12
CA ARG A 61 12.74 21.05 -2.20
C ARG A 61 14.04 21.57 -1.58
N ALA A 62 14.43 21.03 -0.42
CA ALA A 62 15.67 21.38 0.26
C ALA A 62 16.91 21.00 -0.57
N SER A 63 16.86 19.91 -1.34
CA SER A 63 17.96 19.48 -2.21
C SER A 63 18.21 20.42 -3.41
N GLY A 64 17.26 21.30 -3.72
CA GLY A 64 17.34 22.25 -4.83
C GLY A 64 17.17 21.63 -6.21
N PRO A 65 17.07 22.46 -7.26
CA PRO A 65 16.80 21.99 -8.62
C PRO A 65 18.01 21.27 -9.23
N SER A 66 17.75 20.12 -9.84
CA SER A 66 18.77 19.37 -10.59
C SER A 66 19.18 20.11 -11.86
N ARG A 67 20.50 20.20 -12.10
CA ARG A 67 21.08 20.74 -13.35
C ARG A 67 21.21 19.69 -14.46
N ARG A 68 20.85 18.43 -14.20
CA ARG A 68 21.04 17.32 -15.14
C ARG A 68 20.02 17.34 -16.26
N LYS A 69 20.47 17.02 -17.47
CA LYS A 69 19.57 16.84 -18.62
C LYS A 69 18.98 15.43 -18.62
N VAL A 70 17.82 15.27 -19.28
CA VAL A 70 17.12 13.97 -19.39
C VAL A 70 18.02 12.81 -19.85
N PRO A 71 18.90 12.96 -20.86
CA PRO A 71 19.79 11.88 -21.29
C PRO A 71 20.77 11.44 -20.19
N GLU A 72 21.25 12.37 -19.36
CA GLU A 72 22.19 12.08 -18.27
C GLU A 72 21.50 11.33 -17.12
N ILE A 73 20.23 11.66 -16.86
CA ILE A 73 19.39 10.97 -15.86
C ILE A 73 19.18 9.51 -16.30
N LEU A 74 18.83 9.28 -17.56
CA LEU A 74 18.63 7.94 -18.13
C LEU A 74 19.92 7.12 -18.12
N ALA A 75 21.04 7.72 -18.53
CA ALA A 75 22.34 7.05 -18.50
C ALA A 75 22.73 6.63 -17.07
N ARG A 76 22.44 7.49 -16.07
CA ARG A 76 22.68 7.17 -14.65
C ARG A 76 21.76 6.04 -14.16
N ALA A 77 20.48 6.07 -14.50
CA ALA A 77 19.53 5.04 -14.12
C ALA A 77 19.94 3.66 -14.70
N LYS A 78 20.35 3.63 -15.98
CA LYS A 78 20.84 2.41 -16.63
C LYS A 78 22.08 1.83 -15.93
N LYS A 79 23.02 2.69 -15.51
CA LYS A 79 24.20 2.25 -14.75
C LYS A 79 23.84 1.64 -13.39
N HIS A 80 22.87 2.20 -12.65
CA HIS A 80 22.45 1.63 -11.37
C HIS A 80 21.72 0.29 -11.56
N ALA A 81 20.82 0.20 -12.54
CA ALA A 81 20.13 -1.05 -12.85
C ALA A 81 21.08 -2.17 -13.31
N GLN A 82 22.17 -1.84 -13.99
CA GLN A 82 23.22 -2.79 -14.36
C GLN A 82 24.08 -3.23 -13.17
N ALA A 83 24.30 -2.34 -12.20
CA ALA A 83 25.03 -2.67 -10.97
C ALA A 83 24.21 -3.59 -10.05
N ASP A 84 22.91 -3.36 -9.91
CA ASP A 84 22.00 -4.26 -9.15
C ASP A 84 21.78 -5.63 -9.83
N GLN A 85 22.12 -5.75 -11.12
CA GLN A 85 22.02 -7.01 -11.89
C GLN A 85 23.28 -7.87 -11.85
N MET A 86 24.35 -7.43 -11.18
CA MET A 86 25.49 -8.29 -10.86
C MET A 86 25.30 -8.80 -9.43
N PRO A 87 24.81 -10.03 -9.22
CA PRO A 87 24.89 -10.63 -7.89
C PRO A 87 26.38 -10.74 -7.54
N ASP A 88 26.73 -10.37 -6.31
CA ASP A 88 28.04 -10.70 -5.72
C ASP A 88 28.32 -12.21 -5.97
N GLU A 89 29.35 -12.50 -6.78
CA GLU A 89 29.99 -13.83 -6.86
C GLU A 89 30.95 -14.03 -5.68
#